data_AF-A0AB34QW52-F1
#
_entry.id   AF-A0AB34QW52-F1
#
_cell.length_a   1.000
_cell.length_b   1.000
_cell.length_c   1.000
_cell.angle_alpha   90.00
_cell.angle_beta   90.00
_cell.angle_gamma   90.00
#
_symmetry.space_group_name_H-M   'P 1'
#
loop_
_entity.id
_entity.type
_entity.pdbx_description
1 polymer ?
#
loop_
_entity_poly.entity_id
_entity_poly.type
_entity_poly.pdbx_seq_one_letter_code
_entity_poly.pdbx_strand_id
1 'polypeptide(L)'
;MFQNWMKKKVEHTLDQPEQHETMTSVDMPDMDYYFIMGDVPKQDERLTKSLKARLKPLADKHKRNAILTLNYDANVKEHIHSLEETLLHQVDILNVFEHYILPESGSKRRYSEFIIGTSFQSINEAVMPVEESTVQVTRYELPSSPICYIDQYNEEQQLVKREEYNWQGVLCRVQSFVPHTGALYLEELINDDGNIYMEIIYPGDTKKNPVRHINWYKKTGIQTFTKKTDIKQRWLSSIQTQNDRLKLMITEDRDQDRHLFKIDQPETTYYAAFVHDAH
;
A
#
# COMPACT_ATOMS: atom_id res chain seq x y z
N MET A 1 0.19 9.40 -37.31
CA MET A 1 0.47 8.06 -37.89
C MET A 1 1.98 7.91 -38.05
N PHE A 2 2.67 7.43 -37.02
CA PHE A 2 4.11 7.21 -37.02
C PHE A 2 4.40 5.73 -37.28
N GLN A 3 4.37 5.35 -38.55
CA GLN A 3 4.99 4.13 -39.06
C GLN A 3 5.74 4.54 -40.32
N ASN A 4 7.05 4.76 -40.22
CA ASN A 4 7.99 4.65 -41.33
C ASN A 4 9.40 5.01 -40.86
N TRP A 5 10.12 4.05 -40.26
CA TRP A 5 11.58 4.04 -40.37
C TRP A 5 12.19 2.65 -40.16
N MET A 6 11.73 1.67 -40.95
CA MET A 6 12.41 0.37 -41.08
C MET A 6 12.29 -0.15 -42.53
N LYS A 7 12.93 0.56 -43.47
CA LYS A 7 13.27 -0.01 -44.78
C LYS A 7 14.61 0.55 -45.26
N LYS A 8 15.70 -0.15 -44.97
CA LYS A 8 16.86 -0.18 -45.85
C LYS A 8 17.38 -1.61 -45.99
N LYS A 9 17.75 -1.90 -47.23
CA LYS A 9 18.02 -3.19 -47.84
C LYS A 9 19.16 -3.94 -47.15
N VAL A 10 19.02 -5.26 -47.07
CA VAL A 10 20.13 -6.18 -46.81
C VAL A 10 20.91 -6.35 -48.11
N GLU A 11 22.14 -5.86 -48.13
CA GLU A 11 23.18 -6.30 -49.06
C GLU A 11 24.42 -6.64 -48.22
N HIS A 12 24.86 -7.90 -48.32
CA HIS A 12 26.10 -8.40 -47.74
C HIS A 12 27.31 -7.68 -48.34
N THR A 13 28.24 -7.15 -47.53
CA THR A 13 29.65 -7.62 -47.49
C THR A 13 30.55 -6.81 -46.52
N LEU A 14 31.41 -7.58 -45.82
CA LEU A 14 32.79 -7.29 -45.42
C LEU A 14 33.05 -6.37 -44.19
N ASP A 15 33.43 -7.05 -43.10
CA ASP A 15 34.40 -6.68 -42.06
C ASP A 15 34.75 -5.19 -41.94
N GLN A 16 34.05 -4.51 -41.04
CA GLN A 16 34.58 -3.32 -40.37
C GLN A 16 34.86 -3.67 -38.90
N PRO A 17 35.99 -3.23 -38.33
CA PRO A 17 36.29 -3.50 -36.93
C PRO A 17 35.19 -2.88 -36.09
N GLU A 18 34.65 -3.67 -35.14
CA GLU A 18 33.75 -3.18 -34.11
C GLU A 18 34.41 -1.98 -33.44
N GLN A 19 33.95 -0.77 -33.80
CA GLN A 19 34.13 0.37 -32.95
C GLN A 19 33.28 0.05 -31.73
N HIS A 20 33.94 -0.49 -30.69
CA HIS A 20 33.48 -0.34 -29.34
C HIS A 20 33.36 1.17 -29.12
N GLU A 21 32.18 1.72 -29.41
CA GLU A 21 31.69 2.88 -28.69
C GLU A 21 31.73 2.45 -27.22
N THR A 22 32.84 2.78 -26.57
CA THR A 22 32.90 2.91 -25.13
C THR A 22 31.66 3.70 -24.76
N MET A 23 30.65 3.03 -24.20
CA MET A 23 29.53 3.67 -23.53
C MET A 23 30.17 4.65 -22.54
N THR A 24 30.28 5.91 -22.95
CA THR A 24 30.51 7.03 -22.06
C THR A 24 29.50 6.82 -20.95
N SER A 25 29.99 6.71 -19.72
CA SER A 25 29.16 6.48 -18.53
C SER A 25 27.97 7.44 -18.61
N VAL A 26 26.81 6.92 -18.99
CA VAL A 26 25.62 7.75 -19.12
C VAL A 26 25.31 8.17 -17.71
N ASP A 27 25.55 9.45 -17.42
CA ASP A 27 25.25 9.98 -16.11
C ASP A 27 23.76 9.83 -15.86
N MET A 28 23.45 9.37 -14.65
CA MET A 28 22.07 9.09 -14.28
C MET A 28 21.29 10.41 -14.32
N PRO A 29 20.19 10.49 -15.08
CA PRO A 29 19.45 11.74 -15.25
C PRO A 29 19.10 12.41 -13.92
N ASP A 30 19.01 13.74 -13.90
CA ASP A 30 18.48 14.44 -12.73
C ASP A 30 16.95 14.41 -12.77
N MET A 31 16.37 13.44 -12.06
CA MET A 31 14.93 13.16 -12.01
C MET A 31 14.54 12.73 -10.59
N ASP A 32 13.24 12.76 -10.31
CA ASP A 32 12.68 12.13 -9.11
C ASP A 32 12.32 10.67 -9.46
N TYR A 33 12.87 9.71 -8.71
CA TYR A 33 12.72 8.27 -8.96
C TYR A 33 11.72 7.65 -7.99
N TYR A 34 10.67 7.01 -8.49
CA TYR A 34 9.63 6.39 -7.68
C TYR A 34 9.53 4.89 -7.95
N PHE A 35 9.68 4.07 -6.92
CA PHE A 35 9.57 2.61 -6.99
C PHE A 35 8.26 2.17 -6.37
N ILE A 36 7.36 1.60 -7.16
CA ILE A 36 5.98 1.31 -6.77
C ILE A 36 5.82 -0.17 -6.46
N MET A 37 5.27 -0.46 -5.28
CA MET A 37 5.00 -1.79 -4.77
C MET A 37 3.61 -1.88 -4.10
N GLY A 38 3.12 -3.10 -3.95
CA GLY A 38 1.90 -3.36 -3.18
C GLY A 38 2.12 -3.02 -1.70
N ASP A 39 2.96 -3.82 -1.05
CA ASP A 39 3.24 -3.73 0.39
C ASP A 39 4.62 -3.13 0.67
N VAL A 40 4.89 -2.77 1.93
CA VAL A 40 6.23 -2.37 2.37
C VAL A 40 7.18 -3.56 2.21
N PRO A 41 8.34 -3.40 1.53
CA PRO A 41 9.26 -4.50 1.28
C PRO A 41 9.77 -5.14 2.58
N LYS A 42 9.66 -6.47 2.72
CA LYS A 42 10.21 -7.18 3.89
C LYS A 42 11.68 -7.52 3.69
N GLN A 43 12.49 -7.43 4.74
CA GLN A 43 13.96 -7.48 4.62
C GLN A 43 14.50 -8.78 3.99
N ASP A 44 13.84 -9.92 4.24
CA ASP A 44 14.28 -11.24 3.78
C ASP A 44 13.76 -11.64 2.39
N GLU A 45 12.94 -10.79 1.76
CA GLU A 45 12.36 -11.09 0.46
C GLU A 45 13.35 -10.86 -0.68
N ARG A 46 13.32 -11.75 -1.69
CA ARG A 46 14.16 -11.64 -2.90
C ARG A 46 13.92 -10.31 -3.63
N LEU A 47 12.65 -9.88 -3.73
CA LEU A 47 12.27 -8.60 -4.34
C LEU A 47 12.92 -7.42 -3.63
N THR A 48 12.94 -7.43 -2.30
CA THR A 48 13.60 -6.39 -1.48
C THR A 48 15.09 -6.32 -1.76
N LYS A 49 15.79 -7.45 -1.92
CA LYS A 49 17.22 -7.47 -2.27
C LYS A 49 17.47 -6.84 -3.65
N SER A 50 16.64 -7.17 -4.64
CA SER A 50 16.71 -6.59 -5.98
C SER A 50 16.42 -5.08 -5.96
N LEU A 51 15.41 -4.64 -5.21
CA LEU A 51 15.09 -3.24 -5.01
C LEU A 51 16.26 -2.48 -4.35
N LYS A 52 16.84 -3.03 -3.27
CA LYS A 52 18.02 -2.46 -2.61
C LYS A 52 19.20 -2.27 -3.57
N ALA A 53 19.45 -3.26 -4.44
CA ALA A 53 20.51 -3.17 -5.44
C ALA A 53 20.29 -2.02 -6.46
N ARG A 54 19.03 -1.71 -6.79
CA ARG A 54 18.67 -0.60 -7.70
C ARG A 54 18.66 0.76 -7.02
N LEU A 55 18.25 0.83 -5.76
CA LEU A 55 18.24 2.06 -4.97
C LEU A 55 19.65 2.53 -4.62
N LYS A 56 20.58 1.59 -4.36
CA LYS A 56 21.95 1.91 -3.96
C LYS A 56 22.67 2.91 -4.89
N PRO A 57 22.76 2.70 -6.22
CA PRO A 57 23.43 3.68 -7.09
C PRO A 57 22.71 5.03 -7.17
N LEU A 58 21.39 5.10 -6.93
CA LEU A 58 20.65 6.35 -6.85
C LEU A 58 21.04 7.12 -5.58
N ALA A 59 21.03 6.43 -4.44
CA ALA A 59 21.43 7.00 -3.16
C ALA A 59 22.91 7.42 -3.14
N ASP A 60 23.82 6.59 -3.66
CA ASP A 60 25.26 6.89 -3.75
C ASP A 60 25.54 8.16 -4.60
N LYS A 61 24.65 8.48 -5.55
CA LYS A 61 24.70 9.69 -6.38
C LYS A 61 23.78 10.81 -5.87
N HIS A 62 23.24 10.69 -4.65
CA HIS A 62 22.30 11.62 -4.02
C HIS A 62 21.09 11.99 -4.90
N LYS A 63 20.62 11.02 -5.69
CA LYS A 63 19.40 11.17 -6.50
C LYS A 63 18.17 11.02 -5.62
N ARG A 64 17.17 11.88 -5.85
CA ARG A 64 15.89 11.84 -5.13
C ARG A 64 15.17 10.56 -5.50
N ASN A 65 14.89 9.74 -4.51
CA ASN A 65 14.25 8.47 -4.73
C ASN A 65 13.30 8.13 -3.58
N ALA A 66 12.17 7.51 -3.91
CA ALA A 66 11.18 7.10 -2.94
C ALA A 66 10.55 5.76 -3.33
N ILE A 67 10.16 4.99 -2.32
CA ILE A 67 9.34 3.78 -2.46
C ILE A 67 7.89 4.16 -2.19
N LEU A 68 6.99 3.86 -3.12
CA LEU A 68 5.56 4.09 -3.02
C LEU A 68 4.85 2.75 -2.80
N THR A 69 4.15 2.62 -1.67
CA THR A 69 3.39 1.41 -1.31
C THR A 69 1.89 1.70 -1.39
N LEU A 70 1.13 0.76 -1.95
CA LEU A 70 -0.24 1.00 -2.39
C LEU A 70 -1.31 0.25 -1.60
N ASN A 71 -0.93 -0.75 -0.79
CA ASN A 71 -1.86 -1.53 0.01
C ASN A 71 -2.02 -0.96 1.42
N TYR A 72 -3.16 -1.25 2.04
CA TYR A 72 -3.40 -0.95 3.43
C TYR A 72 -2.74 -2.02 4.30
N ASP A 73 -2.09 -1.59 5.37
CA ASP A 73 -1.47 -2.44 6.38
C ASP A 73 -1.61 -1.75 7.74
N ALA A 74 -2.11 -2.46 8.74
CA ALA A 74 -2.29 -1.95 10.09
C ALA A 74 -0.95 -1.60 10.77
N ASN A 75 0.15 -2.24 10.34
CA ASN A 75 1.48 -2.08 10.90
C ASN A 75 2.43 -1.33 9.94
N VAL A 76 1.88 -0.52 9.03
CA VAL A 76 2.66 0.14 7.97
C VAL A 76 3.73 1.08 8.53
N LYS A 77 3.44 1.78 9.63
CA LYS A 77 4.38 2.72 10.28
C LYS A 77 5.61 1.96 10.79
N GLU A 78 5.39 0.81 11.41
CA GLU A 78 6.42 -0.05 11.99
C GLU A 78 7.25 -0.72 10.89
N HIS A 79 6.60 -1.20 9.83
CA HIS A 79 7.30 -1.75 8.68
C HIS A 79 8.15 -0.70 7.96
N ILE A 80 7.65 0.53 7.80
CA ILE A 80 8.42 1.64 7.25
C ILE A 80 9.62 1.93 8.16
N HIS A 81 9.40 2.11 9.46
CA HIS A 81 10.47 2.41 10.40
C HIS A 81 11.58 1.34 10.40
N SER A 82 11.21 0.06 10.47
CA SER A 82 12.16 -1.06 10.41
C SER A 82 12.94 -1.08 9.09
N LEU A 83 12.28 -0.70 7.99
CA LEU A 83 12.93 -0.66 6.69
C LEU A 83 13.85 0.58 6.56
N GLU A 84 13.49 1.74 7.12
CA GLU A 84 14.34 2.95 7.16
C GLU A 84 15.61 2.76 8.00
N GLU A 85 15.55 1.95 9.06
CA GLU A 85 16.74 1.58 9.85
C GLU A 85 17.73 0.70 9.07
N THR A 86 17.26 -0.03 8.04
CA THR A 86 18.07 -1.00 7.28
C THR A 86 18.30 -0.65 5.82
N LEU A 87 17.51 0.26 5.26
CA LEU A 87 17.77 0.93 4.00
C LEU A 87 18.73 2.08 4.24
N LEU A 88 19.45 2.45 3.19
CA LEU A 88 20.22 3.68 3.16
C LEU A 88 19.29 4.81 3.62
N HIS A 89 19.64 5.57 4.67
CA HIS A 89 18.85 6.66 5.29
C HIS A 89 18.44 7.82 4.34
N GLN A 90 18.50 7.62 3.03
CA GLN A 90 18.30 8.56 1.95
C GLN A 90 17.15 8.15 1.02
N VAL A 91 16.35 7.13 1.39
CA VAL A 91 15.19 6.67 0.62
C VAL A 91 13.92 6.93 1.42
N ASP A 92 13.03 7.75 0.88
CA ASP A 92 11.71 7.97 1.49
C ASP A 92 10.80 6.78 1.21
N ILE A 93 10.03 6.30 2.18
CA ILE A 93 9.00 5.28 1.98
C ILE A 93 7.64 5.88 2.29
N LEU A 94 6.79 5.93 1.27
CA LEU A 94 5.46 6.53 1.37
C LEU A 94 4.39 5.47 1.12
N ASN A 95 3.32 5.52 1.91
CA ASN A 95 2.15 4.67 1.75
C ASN A 95 0.91 5.49 1.43
N VAL A 96 0.06 5.02 0.51
CA VAL A 96 -1.13 5.76 0.08
C VAL A 96 -2.10 6.07 1.22
N PHE A 97 -2.28 5.15 2.18
CA PHE A 97 -3.19 5.36 3.30
C PHE A 97 -2.59 6.31 4.33
N GLU A 98 -1.33 6.09 4.69
CA GLU A 98 -0.65 6.86 5.73
C GLU A 98 -0.25 8.28 5.29
N HIS A 99 0.28 8.43 4.08
CA HIS A 99 0.93 9.67 3.63
C HIS A 99 0.06 10.51 2.69
N TYR A 100 -1.08 9.99 2.22
CA TYR A 100 -1.99 10.72 1.33
C TYR A 100 -3.42 10.78 1.83
N ILE A 101 -3.99 9.64 2.24
CA ILE A 101 -5.36 9.60 2.72
C ILE A 101 -5.47 10.19 4.12
N LEU A 102 -4.69 9.70 5.08
CA LEU A 102 -4.82 10.08 6.49
C LEU A 102 -4.63 11.59 6.75
N PRO A 103 -3.63 12.29 6.16
CA PRO A 103 -3.40 13.72 6.43
C PRO A 103 -4.57 14.63 5.98
N GLU A 104 -5.26 14.22 4.93
CA GLU A 104 -6.39 14.95 4.34
C GLU A 104 -7.75 14.49 4.92
N SER A 105 -7.74 13.52 5.83
CA SER A 105 -8.93 12.93 6.43
C SER A 105 -9.52 13.79 7.55
N GLY A 106 -10.85 13.86 7.57
CA GLY A 106 -11.66 14.26 8.71
C GLY A 106 -12.19 13.02 9.45
N SER A 107 -13.35 13.15 10.08
CA SER A 107 -13.99 12.07 10.84
C SER A 107 -15.45 11.90 10.41
N LYS A 108 -15.88 10.64 10.21
CA LYS A 108 -17.31 10.29 10.16
C LYS A 108 -17.93 10.37 11.55
N ARG A 109 -17.31 9.63 12.47
CA ARG A 109 -17.66 9.48 13.88
C ARG A 109 -16.49 8.82 14.60
N ARG A 110 -16.45 8.96 15.93
CA ARG A 110 -15.59 8.14 16.77
C ARG A 110 -16.12 6.71 16.83
N TYR A 111 -15.23 5.74 16.72
CA TYR A 111 -15.54 4.34 16.94
C TYR A 111 -15.61 4.06 18.44
N SER A 112 -16.61 3.27 18.84
CA SER A 112 -16.70 2.76 20.20
C SER A 112 -16.16 1.33 20.17
N GLU A 113 -14.95 1.17 20.66
CA GLU A 113 -14.28 -0.12 20.79
C GLU A 113 -15.13 -1.11 21.58
N PHE A 114 -14.90 -2.40 21.34
CA PHE A 114 -15.43 -3.41 22.23
C PHE A 114 -14.92 -3.17 23.66
N ILE A 115 -15.80 -3.31 24.65
CA ILE A 115 -15.46 -3.14 26.07
C ILE A 115 -15.80 -4.43 26.78
N ILE A 116 -14.84 -4.98 27.51
CA ILE A 116 -15.06 -6.09 28.44
C ILE A 116 -14.91 -5.58 29.88
N GLY A 117 -15.93 -5.83 30.70
CA GLY A 117 -15.95 -5.45 32.12
C GLY A 117 -16.45 -4.03 32.40
N THR A 118 -16.36 -3.62 33.66
CA THR A 118 -16.89 -2.35 34.19
C THR A 118 -15.87 -1.21 34.27
N SER A 119 -14.60 -1.46 33.89
CA SER A 119 -13.52 -0.47 33.99
C SER A 119 -12.93 -0.10 32.63
N PHE A 120 -12.72 1.20 32.42
CA PHE A 120 -12.13 1.83 31.24
C PHE A 120 -10.63 1.54 31.01
N GLN A 121 -10.11 0.40 31.48
CA GLN A 121 -8.71 0.03 31.23
C GLN A 121 -8.57 -0.40 29.77
N SER A 122 -7.43 -0.04 29.17
CA SER A 122 -7.09 -0.39 27.79
C SER A 122 -7.42 -1.86 27.52
N ILE A 123 -8.07 -2.17 26.40
CA ILE A 123 -8.44 -3.55 26.07
C ILE A 123 -7.23 -4.48 26.02
N ASN A 124 -6.04 -3.94 25.76
CA ASN A 124 -4.78 -4.67 25.80
C ASN A 124 -4.40 -5.16 27.21
N GLU A 125 -4.85 -4.47 28.26
CA GLU A 125 -4.63 -4.77 29.68
C GLU A 125 -5.74 -5.66 30.27
N ALA A 126 -6.88 -5.77 29.59
CA ALA A 126 -7.99 -6.60 30.05
C ALA A 126 -7.61 -8.09 30.03
N VAL A 127 -7.69 -8.73 31.19
CA VAL A 127 -7.60 -10.19 31.32
C VAL A 127 -8.96 -10.76 30.92
N MET A 128 -9.04 -11.28 29.71
CA MET A 128 -10.26 -11.90 29.19
C MET A 128 -10.60 -13.15 29.99
N PRO A 129 -11.82 -13.29 30.53
CA PRO A 129 -12.29 -14.57 31.03
C PRO A 129 -12.23 -15.57 29.88
N VAL A 130 -11.54 -16.67 30.10
CA VAL A 130 -11.57 -17.83 29.22
C VAL A 130 -13.04 -18.27 29.18
N GLU A 131 -13.70 -18.21 28.01
CA GLU A 131 -15.07 -18.69 27.73
C GLU A 131 -16.25 -17.68 27.77
N GLU A 132 -16.17 -16.56 27.04
CA GLU A 132 -17.39 -16.08 26.37
C GLU A 132 -17.46 -16.75 25.00
N SER A 133 -18.42 -17.67 24.81
CA SER A 133 -18.55 -18.47 23.58
C SER A 133 -18.67 -17.64 22.29
N THR A 134 -18.94 -16.35 22.39
CA THR A 134 -19.16 -15.43 21.26
C THR A 134 -17.99 -14.50 21.00
N VAL A 135 -16.87 -14.58 21.74
CA VAL A 135 -15.73 -13.68 21.57
C VAL A 135 -14.42 -14.46 21.58
N GLN A 136 -13.58 -14.22 20.56
CA GLN A 136 -12.22 -14.75 20.49
C GLN A 136 -11.20 -13.61 20.38
N VAL A 137 -10.17 -13.65 21.21
CA VAL A 137 -9.06 -12.68 21.17
C VAL A 137 -7.80 -13.36 20.67
N THR A 138 -7.20 -12.79 19.64
CA THR A 138 -5.90 -13.21 19.09
C THR A 138 -4.87 -12.13 19.40
N ARG A 139 -3.68 -12.52 19.87
CA ARG A 139 -2.59 -11.60 20.25
C ARG A 139 -1.35 -11.85 19.39
N TYR A 140 -0.54 -10.82 19.19
CA TYR A 140 0.74 -10.94 18.51
C TYR A 140 1.77 -11.69 19.39
N GLU A 141 2.68 -12.41 18.74
CA GLU A 141 3.85 -13.02 19.39
C GLU A 141 4.96 -11.97 19.63
N LEU A 142 4.64 -10.92 20.40
CA LEU A 142 5.55 -9.84 20.79
C LEU A 142 5.71 -9.81 22.32
N PRO A 143 6.78 -9.20 22.88
CA PRO A 143 7.02 -9.18 24.32
C PRO A 143 5.85 -8.64 25.17
N SER A 144 5.14 -7.61 24.68
CA SER A 144 3.96 -7.05 25.34
C SER A 144 2.66 -7.79 25.01
N SER A 145 2.70 -8.78 24.11
CA SER A 145 1.56 -9.55 23.61
C SER A 145 0.32 -8.70 23.30
N PRO A 146 0.43 -7.62 22.51
CA PRO A 146 -0.69 -6.75 22.19
C PRO A 146 -1.76 -7.50 21.41
N ILE A 147 -3.01 -7.03 21.52
CA ILE A 147 -4.11 -7.61 20.76
C ILE A 147 -3.84 -7.41 19.27
N CYS A 148 -4.14 -8.45 18.49
CA CYS A 148 -4.11 -8.44 17.03
C CYS A 148 -5.54 -8.41 16.50
N TYR A 149 -6.39 -9.33 16.97
CA TYR A 149 -7.80 -9.40 16.59
C TYR A 149 -8.71 -9.62 17.79
N ILE A 150 -9.89 -9.02 17.71
CA ILE A 150 -11.07 -9.42 18.50
C ILE A 150 -12.16 -9.82 17.53
N ASP A 151 -12.45 -11.12 17.51
CA ASP A 151 -13.50 -11.72 16.71
C ASP A 151 -14.76 -11.89 17.55
N GLN A 152 -15.88 -11.40 17.03
CA GLN A 152 -17.20 -11.52 17.63
C GLN A 152 -18.06 -12.43 16.76
N TYR A 153 -18.66 -13.44 17.40
CA TYR A 153 -19.48 -14.46 16.80
C TYR A 153 -20.93 -14.33 17.27
N ASN A 154 -21.88 -14.71 16.42
CA ASN A 154 -23.27 -14.88 16.85
C ASN A 154 -23.46 -16.20 17.63
N GLU A 155 -24.68 -16.44 18.13
CA GLU A 155 -25.04 -17.67 18.87
C GLU A 155 -24.78 -18.95 18.06
N GLU A 156 -24.82 -18.86 16.73
CA GLU A 156 -24.54 -19.97 15.81
C GLU A 156 -23.04 -20.12 15.48
N GLN A 157 -22.15 -19.45 16.21
CA GLN A 157 -20.70 -19.49 16.01
C GLN A 157 -20.23 -18.98 14.64
N GLN A 158 -20.96 -18.03 14.06
CA GLN A 158 -20.58 -17.37 12.81
C GLN A 158 -19.95 -16.01 13.10
N LEU A 159 -18.80 -15.74 12.50
CA LEU A 159 -18.11 -14.47 12.61
C LEU A 159 -19.01 -13.36 12.07
N VAL A 160 -19.34 -12.38 12.91
CA VAL A 160 -20.14 -11.20 12.53
C VAL A 160 -19.29 -9.94 12.47
N LYS A 161 -18.20 -9.88 13.23
CA LYS A 161 -17.37 -8.69 13.35
C LYS A 161 -15.95 -9.03 13.78
N ARG A 162 -14.97 -8.31 13.24
CA ARG A 162 -13.55 -8.35 13.63
C ARG A 162 -13.04 -6.94 13.89
N GLU A 163 -12.43 -6.72 15.04
CA GLU A 163 -11.65 -5.52 15.35
C GLU A 163 -10.16 -5.88 15.22
N GLU A 164 -9.41 -5.13 14.41
CA GLU A 164 -7.98 -5.35 14.13
C GLU A 164 -7.13 -4.23 14.69
N TYR A 165 -6.07 -4.65 15.38
CA TYR A 165 -5.16 -3.78 16.12
C TYR A 165 -3.73 -3.91 15.58
N ASN A 166 -2.97 -2.82 15.66
CA ASN A 166 -1.54 -2.82 15.29
C ASN A 166 -0.64 -3.35 16.41
N TRP A 167 0.68 -3.38 16.16
CA TRP A 167 1.70 -3.84 17.13
C TRP A 167 1.78 -2.99 18.41
N GLN A 168 1.21 -1.79 18.43
CA GLN A 168 1.08 -0.96 19.63
C GLN A 168 -0.24 -1.18 20.37
N GLY A 169 -1.10 -2.07 19.86
CA GLY A 169 -2.42 -2.34 20.41
C GLY A 169 -3.44 -1.23 20.14
N VAL A 170 -3.23 -0.40 19.11
CA VAL A 170 -4.19 0.64 18.69
C VAL A 170 -5.15 0.05 17.65
N LEU A 171 -6.44 0.34 17.78
CA LEU A 171 -7.46 -0.12 16.82
C LEU A 171 -7.27 0.59 15.47
N CYS A 172 -7.13 -0.18 14.40
CA CYS A 172 -6.86 0.34 13.05
C CYS A 172 -7.96 0.05 12.04
N ARG A 173 -8.66 -1.08 12.19
CA ARG A 173 -9.70 -1.51 11.24
C ARG A 173 -10.79 -2.31 11.92
N VAL A 174 -12.02 -2.10 11.47
CA VAL A 174 -13.18 -2.89 11.88
C VAL A 174 -13.81 -3.50 10.63
N GLN A 175 -14.11 -4.78 10.69
CA GLN A 175 -14.70 -5.53 9.58
C GLN A 175 -16.01 -6.16 10.03
N SER A 176 -17.05 -6.06 9.21
CA SER A 176 -18.35 -6.68 9.48
C SER A 176 -18.70 -7.70 8.39
N PHE A 177 -19.23 -8.84 8.80
CA PHE A 177 -19.47 -10.00 7.96
C PHE A 177 -20.95 -10.38 7.95
N VAL A 178 -21.42 -10.85 6.80
CA VAL A 178 -22.78 -11.35 6.64
C VAL A 178 -22.86 -12.75 7.30
N PRO A 179 -23.79 -12.98 8.23
CA PRO A 179 -23.99 -14.29 8.85
C PRO A 179 -24.24 -15.40 7.80
N HIS A 180 -23.88 -16.63 8.14
CA HIS A 180 -23.89 -17.85 7.31
C HIS A 180 -22.98 -17.85 6.08
N THR A 181 -22.83 -16.70 5.40
CA THR A 181 -22.00 -16.57 4.21
C THR A 181 -20.55 -16.23 4.54
N GLY A 182 -20.30 -15.56 5.66
CA GLY A 182 -18.99 -15.03 6.05
C GLY A 182 -18.48 -13.94 5.10
N ALA A 183 -19.34 -13.42 4.22
CA ALA A 183 -18.95 -12.41 3.25
C ALA A 183 -18.76 -11.05 3.94
N LEU A 184 -17.59 -10.46 3.81
CA LEU A 184 -17.30 -9.11 4.27
C LEU A 184 -18.27 -8.11 3.62
N TYR A 185 -19.02 -7.30 4.37
CA TYR A 185 -19.90 -6.28 3.77
C TYR A 185 -19.48 -4.84 4.09
N LEU A 186 -18.64 -4.66 5.12
CA LEU A 186 -18.13 -3.36 5.53
C LEU A 186 -16.72 -3.49 6.12
N GLU A 187 -15.82 -2.59 5.71
CA GLU A 187 -14.59 -2.27 6.45
C GLU A 187 -14.62 -0.80 6.84
N GLU A 188 -14.37 -0.48 8.10
CA GLU A 188 -14.17 0.87 8.62
C GLU A 188 -12.68 1.02 8.98
N LEU A 189 -11.97 1.97 8.38
CA LEU A 189 -10.58 2.30 8.73
C LEU A 189 -10.56 3.43 9.77
N ILE A 190 -9.77 3.23 10.81
CA ILE A 190 -9.76 4.02 12.04
C ILE A 190 -8.39 4.66 12.22
N ASN A 191 -8.36 5.94 12.57
CA ASN A 191 -7.13 6.67 12.87
C ASN A 191 -6.73 6.53 14.35
N ASP A 192 -5.56 7.06 14.71
CA ASP A 192 -5.02 6.99 16.08
C ASP A 192 -5.91 7.68 17.14
N ASP A 193 -6.81 8.58 16.74
CA ASP A 193 -7.81 9.22 17.64
C ASP A 193 -9.08 8.35 17.86
N GLY A 194 -9.15 7.19 17.22
CA GLY A 194 -10.32 6.32 17.20
C GLY A 194 -11.42 6.81 16.25
N ASN A 195 -11.13 7.72 15.31
CA ASN A 195 -12.11 8.20 14.34
C ASN A 195 -12.11 7.38 13.05
N ILE A 196 -13.30 7.07 12.55
CA ILE A 196 -13.45 6.45 11.23
C ILE A 196 -13.19 7.51 10.16
N TYR A 197 -12.16 7.29 9.35
CA TYR A 197 -11.80 8.20 8.26
C TYR A 197 -12.12 7.64 6.87
N MET A 198 -12.32 6.33 6.75
CA MET A 198 -12.69 5.69 5.49
C MET A 198 -13.59 4.47 5.71
N GLU A 199 -14.54 4.25 4.81
CA GLU A 199 -15.36 3.04 4.77
C GLU A 199 -15.27 2.37 3.40
N ILE A 200 -15.15 1.05 3.37
CA ILE A 200 -15.20 0.23 2.17
C ILE A 200 -16.40 -0.70 2.28
N ILE A 201 -17.37 -0.52 1.37
CA ILE A 201 -18.65 -1.22 1.39
C ILE A 201 -18.67 -2.25 0.27
N TYR A 202 -19.13 -3.45 0.59
CA TYR A 202 -19.24 -4.57 -0.34
C TYR A 202 -20.70 -5.05 -0.46
N PRO A 203 -21.06 -5.79 -1.53
CA PRO A 203 -22.38 -6.40 -1.67
C PRO A 203 -22.70 -7.47 -0.62
N GLY A 204 -21.69 -8.14 -0.06
CA GLY A 204 -21.88 -9.26 0.87
C GLY A 204 -22.18 -10.60 0.17
N ASP A 205 -21.69 -10.80 -1.06
CA ASP A 205 -21.89 -12.04 -1.84
C ASP A 205 -20.62 -12.94 -1.78
N THR A 206 -20.79 -14.20 -1.38
CA THR A 206 -19.73 -15.22 -1.27
C THR A 206 -18.97 -15.53 -2.56
N LYS A 207 -19.60 -15.43 -3.74
CA LYS A 207 -18.97 -15.86 -5.00
C LYS A 207 -18.06 -14.79 -5.58
N LYS A 208 -18.51 -13.54 -5.54
CA LYS A 208 -17.76 -12.36 -5.97
C LYS A 208 -18.17 -11.21 -5.07
N ASN A 209 -17.23 -10.71 -4.30
CA ASN A 209 -17.47 -9.61 -3.38
C ASN A 209 -16.63 -8.38 -3.78
N PRO A 210 -16.86 -7.80 -4.98
CA PRO A 210 -16.13 -6.61 -5.38
C PRO A 210 -16.53 -5.45 -4.47
N VAL A 211 -15.66 -4.45 -4.36
CA VAL A 211 -16.04 -3.18 -3.72
C VAL A 211 -17.24 -2.58 -4.45
N ARG A 212 -18.24 -2.18 -3.68
CA ARG A 212 -19.41 -1.44 -4.17
C ARG A 212 -19.14 0.06 -4.13
N HIS A 213 -18.76 0.57 -2.95
CA HIS A 213 -18.40 1.97 -2.73
C HIS A 213 -17.28 2.08 -1.70
N ILE A 214 -16.47 3.13 -1.81
CA ILE A 214 -15.52 3.55 -0.78
C ILE A 214 -15.84 4.99 -0.42
N ASN A 215 -16.11 5.30 0.83
CA ASN A 215 -16.32 6.65 1.30
C ASN A 215 -15.08 7.10 2.07
N TRP A 216 -14.36 8.08 1.53
CA TRP A 216 -13.30 8.77 2.23
C TRP A 216 -13.85 10.06 2.84
N TYR A 217 -13.82 10.15 4.16
CA TYR A 217 -14.28 11.31 4.91
C TYR A 217 -13.16 12.33 4.98
N LYS A 218 -13.08 13.24 4.00
CA LYS A 218 -12.06 14.31 3.99
C LYS A 218 -12.46 15.45 4.90
N LYS A 219 -11.48 16.26 5.29
CA LYS A 219 -11.71 17.55 5.97
C LYS A 219 -12.64 18.48 5.17
N THR A 220 -12.65 18.35 3.83
CA THR A 220 -13.44 19.17 2.91
C THR A 220 -14.77 18.55 2.47
N GLY A 221 -15.11 17.36 2.95
CA GLY A 221 -16.33 16.64 2.58
C GLY A 221 -16.08 15.17 2.20
N ILE A 222 -17.15 14.46 1.87
CA ILE A 222 -17.08 13.03 1.55
C ILE A 222 -16.67 12.87 0.08
N GLN A 223 -15.62 12.08 -0.16
CA GLN A 223 -15.22 11.66 -1.50
C GLN A 223 -15.47 10.18 -1.69
N THR A 224 -16.24 9.82 -2.72
CA THR A 224 -16.64 8.43 -2.97
C THR A 224 -15.91 7.81 -4.17
N PHE A 225 -15.49 6.56 -4.03
CA PHE A 225 -14.89 5.73 -5.09
C PHE A 225 -15.71 4.48 -5.33
N THR A 226 -15.53 3.88 -6.52
CA THR A 226 -16.16 2.59 -6.86
C THR A 226 -15.15 1.44 -6.86
N LYS A 227 -13.84 1.75 -6.90
CA LYS A 227 -12.77 0.75 -6.90
C LYS A 227 -11.61 1.22 -6.01
N LYS A 228 -10.94 0.26 -5.36
CA LYS A 228 -9.68 0.53 -4.61
C LYS A 228 -8.59 1.11 -5.53
N THR A 229 -8.58 0.69 -6.80
CA THR A 229 -7.68 1.22 -7.83
C THR A 229 -7.79 2.74 -8.01
N ASP A 230 -8.99 3.31 -7.89
CA ASP A 230 -9.22 4.74 -8.12
C ASP A 230 -8.48 5.61 -7.08
N ILE A 231 -8.34 5.11 -5.85
CA ILE A 231 -7.58 5.76 -4.77
C ILE A 231 -6.09 5.79 -5.13
N LYS A 232 -5.54 4.61 -5.47
CA LYS A 232 -4.13 4.44 -5.84
C LYS A 232 -3.78 5.33 -7.05
N GLN A 233 -4.62 5.29 -8.08
CA GLN A 233 -4.47 6.10 -9.28
C GLN A 233 -4.51 7.59 -9.00
N ARG A 234 -5.46 8.07 -8.17
CA ARG A 234 -5.50 9.49 -7.82
C ARG A 234 -4.22 9.93 -7.11
N TRP A 235 -3.70 9.14 -6.18
CA TRP A 235 -2.46 9.50 -5.51
C TRP A 235 -1.27 9.53 -6.47
N LEU A 236 -1.10 8.51 -7.31
CA LEU A 236 -0.04 8.46 -8.31
C LEU A 236 -0.13 9.66 -9.28
N SER A 237 -1.32 10.03 -9.75
CA SER A 237 -1.53 11.22 -10.56
C SER A 237 -1.15 12.51 -9.81
N SER A 238 -1.44 12.61 -8.50
CA SER A 238 -1.06 13.79 -7.71
C SER A 238 0.46 13.93 -7.58
N ILE A 239 1.19 12.81 -7.47
CA ILE A 239 2.65 12.78 -7.45
C ILE A 239 3.20 13.28 -8.79
N GLN A 240 2.62 12.85 -9.91
CA GLN A 240 3.05 13.29 -11.24
C GLN A 240 3.01 14.81 -11.42
N THR A 241 1.97 15.44 -10.87
CA THR A 241 1.71 16.87 -10.98
C THR A 241 2.26 17.70 -9.81
N GLN A 242 2.94 17.09 -8.83
CA GLN A 242 3.37 17.79 -7.61
C GLN A 242 4.41 18.89 -7.88
N ASN A 243 5.18 18.75 -8.95
CA ASN A 243 6.21 19.71 -9.37
C ASN A 243 6.54 19.52 -10.86
N ASP A 244 7.30 20.45 -11.44
CA ASP A 244 7.71 20.40 -12.86
C ASP A 244 8.95 19.53 -13.14
N ARG A 245 9.51 18.86 -12.13
CA ARG A 245 10.68 17.99 -12.32
C ARG A 245 10.28 16.74 -13.10
N LEU A 246 11.24 16.25 -13.88
CA LEU A 246 11.12 14.97 -14.56
C LEU A 246 11.03 13.83 -13.54
N LYS A 247 10.13 12.88 -13.79
CA LYS A 247 9.85 11.76 -12.89
C LYS A 247 10.00 10.44 -13.63
N LEU A 248 10.65 9.47 -13.00
CA LEU A 248 10.63 8.08 -13.46
C LEU A 248 9.87 7.25 -12.43
N MET A 249 8.69 6.77 -12.81
CA MET A 249 7.86 5.90 -11.97
C MET A 249 7.99 4.46 -12.44
N ILE A 250 8.38 3.58 -11.53
CA ILE A 250 8.80 2.21 -11.84
C ILE A 250 7.93 1.25 -11.04
N THR A 251 7.19 0.36 -11.69
CA THR A 251 6.53 -0.74 -10.98
C THR A 251 7.52 -1.88 -10.72
N GLU A 252 7.65 -2.26 -9.46
CA GLU A 252 8.48 -3.38 -9.00
C GLU A 252 7.69 -4.69 -8.87
N ASP A 253 6.37 -4.57 -8.91
CA ASP A 253 5.39 -5.65 -8.82
C ASP A 253 4.35 -5.50 -9.93
N ARG A 254 4.16 -6.58 -10.70
CA ARG A 254 3.24 -6.62 -11.86
C ARG A 254 1.78 -6.34 -11.47
N ASP A 255 1.38 -6.66 -10.25
CA ASP A 255 0.02 -6.34 -9.78
C ASP A 255 -0.23 -4.83 -9.67
N GLN A 256 0.85 -4.04 -9.63
CA GLN A 256 0.78 -2.58 -9.58
C GLN A 256 0.76 -1.92 -10.96
N ASP A 257 1.10 -2.64 -12.04
CA ASP A 257 1.08 -2.12 -13.42
C ASP A 257 -0.27 -1.47 -13.76
N ARG A 258 -1.36 -2.13 -13.37
CA ARG A 258 -2.72 -1.64 -13.62
C ARG A 258 -3.03 -0.30 -12.94
N HIS A 259 -2.27 0.07 -11.91
CA HIS A 259 -2.43 1.32 -11.18
C HIS A 259 -1.61 2.44 -11.83
N LEU A 260 -0.43 2.16 -12.39
CA LEU A 260 0.40 3.17 -13.05
C LEU A 260 0.06 3.35 -14.54
N PHE A 261 -0.02 2.29 -15.34
CA PHE A 261 -0.14 2.39 -16.80
C PHE A 261 -1.56 2.74 -17.31
N LYS A 262 -2.49 3.03 -16.40
CA LYS A 262 -3.90 3.38 -16.73
C LYS A 262 -4.28 4.81 -16.36
N ILE A 263 -3.34 5.62 -15.89
CA ILE A 263 -3.54 7.06 -15.68
C ILE A 263 -2.90 7.84 -16.81
N ASP A 264 -3.37 9.05 -17.06
CA ASP A 264 -2.81 9.93 -18.07
C ASP A 264 -1.36 10.26 -17.71
N GLN A 265 -0.45 10.06 -18.67
CA GLN A 265 0.98 10.28 -18.49
C GLN A 265 1.36 11.69 -18.96
N PRO A 266 1.78 12.60 -18.06
CA PRO A 266 2.30 13.90 -18.46
C PRO A 266 3.63 13.78 -19.20
N GLU A 267 3.97 14.79 -20.02
CA GLU A 267 5.24 14.83 -20.76
C GLU A 267 6.47 14.81 -19.85
N THR A 268 6.33 15.24 -18.59
CA THR A 268 7.39 15.25 -17.57
C THR A 268 7.54 13.92 -16.83
N THR A 269 6.74 12.90 -17.15
CA THR A 269 6.75 11.63 -16.43
C THR A 269 7.04 10.47 -17.36
N TYR A 270 7.93 9.58 -16.94
CA TYR A 270 8.28 8.34 -17.63
C TYR A 270 7.85 7.14 -16.78
N TYR A 271 7.37 6.09 -17.43
CA TYR A 271 7.00 4.84 -16.77
C TYR A 271 7.96 3.72 -17.16
N ALA A 272 8.28 2.86 -16.20
CA ALA A 272 8.97 1.60 -16.42
C ALA A 272 8.34 0.51 -15.54
N ALA A 273 8.57 -0.74 -15.91
CA ALA A 273 8.21 -1.90 -15.12
C ALA A 273 9.39 -2.85 -15.07
N PHE A 274 9.70 -3.38 -13.89
CA PHE A 274 10.63 -4.49 -13.75
C PHE A 274 9.89 -5.81 -13.86
N VAL A 275 10.46 -6.74 -14.62
CA VAL A 275 10.01 -8.12 -14.70
C VAL A 275 11.05 -8.96 -14.01
N HIS A 276 10.71 -9.48 -12.83
CA HIS A 276 11.52 -10.45 -12.10
C HIS A 276 11.23 -11.86 -12.64
N ASP A 277 12.25 -12.74 -12.66
CA ASP A 277 12.11 -14.15 -13.09
C ASP A 277 11.10 -14.96 -12.25
N ALA A 278 10.65 -14.42 -11.11
CA ALA A 278 9.63 -15.01 -10.27
C ALA A 278 8.19 -14.75 -10.77
N HIS A 279 8.01 -14.06 -11.90
CA HIS A 279 6.72 -13.79 -12.54
C HIS A 279 6.44 -14.70 -13.73
#